data_AF-A0A941G7P2-F1
#
_entry.id   AF-A0A941G7P2-F1
#
_cell.length_a   1.000
_cell.length_b   1.000
_cell.length_c   1.000
_cell.angle_alpha   90.00
_cell.angle_beta   90.00
_cell.angle_gamma   90.00
#
_symmetry.space_group_name_H-M   'P 1'
#
loop_
_entity.id
_entity.type
_entity.pdbx_description
1 polymer ?
#
loop_
_entity_poly.entity_id
_entity_poly.type
_entity_poly.pdbx_seq_one_letter_code
_entity_poly.pdbx_strand_id
1 'polypeptide(L)'
;MDRWHGDEQYEVLTATVQDVCETLGNPASWDADQHDALWWAKRLADADFFANLDLANQVAVLCAVMNSNSQWVLPLQRDIKHAINIELEG
;
A
#
# COMPACT_ATOMS: atom_id res chain seq x y z
N MET A 1 6.89 29.35 -13.09
CA MET A 1 5.75 28.72 -12.37
C MET A 1 6.34 27.60 -11.56
N ASP A 2 6.50 27.83 -10.27
CA ASP A 2 7.14 26.95 -9.30
C ASP A 2 6.46 25.58 -9.26
N ARG A 3 7.20 24.52 -9.63
CA ARG A 3 6.85 23.14 -9.30
C ARG A 3 7.22 22.92 -7.84
N TRP A 4 6.27 23.14 -6.95
CA TRP A 4 6.30 22.60 -5.61
C TRP A 4 6.12 21.08 -5.71
N HIS A 5 7.22 20.35 -5.79
CA HIS A 5 7.31 18.90 -5.52
C HIS A 5 8.32 18.73 -4.39
N GLY A 6 7.94 19.09 -3.16
CA GLY A 6 8.89 19.17 -2.06
C GLY A 6 8.38 18.81 -0.67
N ASP A 7 7.09 18.54 -0.47
CA ASP A 7 6.51 18.41 0.89
C ASP A 7 5.72 17.11 1.14
N GLU A 8 5.75 16.11 0.25
CA GLU A 8 5.03 14.83 0.47
C GLU A 8 5.87 13.76 1.23
N GLN A 9 7.03 14.12 1.76
CA GLN A 9 7.97 13.19 2.43
C GLN A 9 7.95 13.23 3.97
N TYR A 10 6.98 13.89 4.61
CA TYR A 10 6.94 14.02 6.07
C TYR A 10 5.57 13.70 6.69
N GLU A 11 4.76 12.83 6.07
CA GLU A 11 3.65 12.25 6.79
C GLU A 11 4.20 11.18 7.74
N VAL A 12 4.16 11.45 9.05
CA VAL A 12 4.49 10.46 10.07
C VAL A 12 3.33 9.49 10.14
N LEU A 13 3.53 8.29 9.57
CA LEU A 13 2.52 7.24 9.59
C LEU A 13 2.49 6.60 10.98
N THR A 14 1.28 6.47 11.52
CA THR A 14 1.01 5.82 12.81
C THR A 14 0.31 4.48 12.64
N ALA A 15 -0.18 4.18 11.43
CA ALA A 15 -0.72 2.88 11.07
C ALA A 15 0.31 1.76 11.28
N THR A 16 -0.17 0.61 11.75
CA THR A 16 0.63 -0.60 11.79
C THR A 16 0.48 -1.38 10.48
N VAL A 17 1.42 -2.29 10.19
CA VAL A 17 1.28 -3.23 9.06
C VAL A 17 -0.05 -3.99 9.11
N GLN A 18 -0.56 -4.29 10.31
CA GLN A 18 -1.85 -4.94 10.47
C GLN A 18 -3.01 -4.05 10.03
N ASP A 19 -3.02 -2.78 10.45
CA ASP A 19 -4.08 -1.83 10.06
C ASP A 19 -4.16 -1.70 8.54
N VAL A 20 -2.99 -1.54 7.90
CA VAL A 20 -2.90 -1.47 6.43
C VAL A 20 -3.41 -2.77 5.80
N CYS A 21 -3.04 -3.94 6.34
CA CYS A 21 -3.54 -5.22 5.82
C CYS A 21 -5.07 -5.34 5.93
N GLU A 22 -5.66 -4.84 7.01
CA GLU A 22 -7.11 -4.81 7.20
C GLU A 22 -7.78 -3.86 6.19
N THR A 23 -7.18 -2.70 5.94
CA THR A 23 -7.59 -1.75 4.90
C THR A 23 -7.54 -2.37 3.51
N LEU A 24 -6.46 -3.05 3.15
CA LEU A 24 -6.34 -3.74 1.86
C LEU A 24 -7.31 -4.93 1.74
N GLY A 25 -7.64 -5.55 2.86
CA GLY A 25 -8.63 -6.62 2.96
C GLY A 25 -10.08 -6.14 2.75
N ASN A 26 -10.38 -4.88 3.05
CA ASN A 26 -11.73 -4.33 3.00
C ASN A 26 -11.79 -3.02 2.19
N PRO A 27 -12.40 -3.01 0.99
CA PRO A 27 -12.46 -1.83 0.13
C PRO A 27 -13.13 -0.58 0.72
N ALA A 28 -13.89 -0.73 1.81
CA ALA A 28 -14.56 0.38 2.50
C ALA A 28 -13.87 0.78 3.82
N SER A 29 -12.68 0.25 4.09
CA SER A 29 -11.89 0.53 5.30
C SER A 29 -10.86 1.62 5.03
N TRP A 30 -10.45 2.26 6.11
CA TRP A 30 -9.30 3.16 6.19
C TRP A 30 -8.40 2.68 7.33
N ASP A 31 -7.10 2.95 7.23
CA ASP A 31 -6.17 2.69 8.31
C ASP A 31 -6.26 3.77 9.41
N ALA A 32 -5.37 3.68 10.40
CA ALA A 32 -5.31 4.63 11.52
C ALA A 32 -5.08 6.08 11.06
N ASP A 33 -4.41 6.29 9.92
CA ASP A 33 -4.07 7.59 9.36
C ASP A 33 -5.09 8.10 8.32
N GLN A 34 -6.23 7.40 8.16
CA GLN A 34 -7.29 7.68 7.19
C GLN A 34 -6.88 7.43 5.72
N HIS A 35 -5.93 6.54 5.48
CA HIS A 35 -5.54 6.14 4.13
C HIS A 35 -6.32 4.89 3.69
N ASP A 36 -6.71 4.86 2.43
CA ASP A 36 -7.42 3.75 1.81
C ASP A 36 -6.48 2.91 0.92
N ALA A 37 -7.02 1.84 0.31
CA ALA A 37 -6.24 0.99 -0.59
C ALA A 37 -5.68 1.74 -1.81
N LEU A 38 -6.31 2.82 -2.27
CA LEU A 38 -5.83 3.62 -3.38
C LEU A 38 -4.60 4.44 -2.99
N TRP A 39 -4.60 5.01 -1.79
CA TRP A 39 -3.45 5.71 -1.23
C TRP A 39 -2.25 4.77 -1.10
N TRP A 40 -2.44 3.59 -0.51
CA TRP A 40 -1.38 2.58 -0.36
C TRP A 40 -0.86 2.05 -1.70
N ALA A 41 -1.72 1.90 -2.70
CA ALA A 41 -1.29 1.53 -4.04
C ALA A 41 -0.38 2.59 -4.67
N LYS A 42 -0.72 3.88 -4.55
CA LYS A 42 0.14 4.98 -5.01
C LYS A 42 1.47 4.98 -4.27
N ARG A 43 1.43 4.86 -2.94
CA ARG A 43 2.63 4.88 -2.10
C ARG A 43 3.62 3.77 -2.49
N LEU A 44 3.13 2.54 -2.66
CA LEU A 44 3.96 1.41 -3.09
C LEU A 44 4.40 1.52 -4.56
N ALA A 45 3.62 2.18 -5.42
CA ALA A 45 4.02 2.44 -6.79
C ALA A 45 5.15 3.47 -6.89
N ASP A 46 5.11 4.52 -6.06
CA ASP A 46 6.19 5.50 -5.96
C ASP A 46 7.49 4.86 -5.43
N ALA A 47 7.38 3.74 -4.71
CA ALA A 47 8.49 2.88 -4.29
C ALA A 47 8.88 1.80 -5.31
N ASP A 48 8.43 1.89 -6.57
CA ASP A 48 8.70 0.96 -7.68
C ASP A 48 8.24 -0.51 -7.45
N PHE A 49 7.34 -0.77 -6.50
CA PHE A 49 6.90 -2.14 -6.17
C PHE A 49 6.13 -2.83 -7.31
N PHE A 50 5.33 -2.08 -8.07
CA PHE A 50 4.43 -2.59 -9.10
C PHE A 50 4.86 -2.27 -10.53
N ALA A 51 6.14 -2.39 -10.83
CA ALA A 51 6.70 -2.06 -12.14
C ALA A 51 5.79 -2.51 -13.31
N ASN A 52 5.41 -1.54 -14.16
CA ASN A 52 4.58 -1.72 -15.36
C ASN A 52 3.07 -1.95 -15.14
N LEU A 53 2.54 -1.79 -13.92
CA LEU A 53 1.09 -1.78 -13.68
C LEU A 53 0.57 -0.35 -13.57
N ASP A 54 -0.63 -0.10 -14.11
CA ASP A 54 -1.38 1.12 -13.79
C ASP A 54 -1.97 1.05 -12.37
N LEU A 55 -2.32 2.20 -11.82
CA LEU A 55 -2.82 2.33 -10.46
C LEU A 55 -4.08 1.49 -10.18
N ALA A 56 -4.98 1.32 -11.16
CA ALA A 56 -6.19 0.52 -10.96
C ALA A 56 -5.84 -0.96 -10.79
N ASN A 57 -4.90 -1.46 -11.60
CA ASN A 57 -4.38 -2.82 -11.50
C ASN A 57 -3.55 -3.04 -10.23
N GLN A 58 -2.81 -2.04 -9.75
CA GLN A 58 -2.09 -2.10 -8.47
C GLN A 58 -3.04 -2.30 -7.29
N VAL A 59 -4.10 -1.48 -7.21
CA VAL A 59 -5.15 -1.62 -6.18
C VAL A 59 -5.79 -3.01 -6.26
N ALA A 60 -6.15 -3.45 -7.47
CA ALA A 60 -6.77 -4.76 -7.67
C ALA A 60 -5.86 -5.89 -7.18
N VAL A 61 -4.55 -5.83 -7.47
CA VAL A 61 -3.58 -6.82 -7.00
C VAL A 61 -3.47 -6.79 -5.47
N LEU A 62 -3.33 -5.61 -4.85
CA LEU A 62 -3.26 -5.49 -3.39
C LEU A 62 -4.49 -6.11 -2.72
N CYS A 63 -5.69 -5.69 -3.13
CA CYS A 63 -6.93 -6.19 -2.57
C CYS A 63 -7.09 -7.70 -2.80
N ALA A 64 -6.81 -8.20 -4.01
CA ALA A 64 -6.97 -9.60 -4.35
C ALA A 64 -5.97 -10.49 -3.59
N VAL A 65 -4.71 -10.05 -3.48
CA VAL A 65 -3.66 -10.80 -2.77
C VAL A 65 -3.98 -10.86 -1.28
N MET A 66 -4.38 -9.74 -0.67
CA MET A 66 -4.68 -9.69 0.76
C MET A 66 -5.95 -10.47 1.14
N ASN A 67 -6.91 -10.63 0.22
CA ASN A 67 -8.11 -11.43 0.42
C ASN A 67 -7.96 -12.92 0.01
N SER A 68 -6.84 -13.30 -0.59
CA SER A 68 -6.65 -14.66 -1.09
C SER A 68 -6.13 -15.61 0.00
N ASN A 69 -6.65 -16.84 0.00
CA ASN A 69 -6.16 -17.95 0.81
C ASN A 69 -5.26 -18.92 0.02
N SER A 70 -4.90 -18.58 -1.21
CA SER A 70 -4.07 -19.41 -2.08
C SER A 70 -2.64 -19.48 -1.56
N GLN A 71 -2.08 -20.69 -1.45
CA GLN A 71 -0.68 -20.86 -1.05
C GLN A 71 0.30 -20.18 -2.02
N TRP A 72 -0.10 -20.02 -3.28
CA TRP A 72 0.70 -19.36 -4.31
C TRP A 72 0.87 -17.86 -4.08
N VAL A 73 -0.04 -17.23 -3.33
CA VAL A 73 0.05 -15.79 -3.04
C VAL A 73 0.74 -15.49 -1.72
N LEU A 74 1.04 -16.50 -0.88
CA LEU A 74 1.68 -16.29 0.43
C LEU A 74 3.04 -15.57 0.33
N PRO A 75 3.92 -15.90 -0.65
CA PRO A 75 5.15 -15.13 -0.83
C PRO A 75 4.86 -13.66 -1.16
N LEU A 76 3.88 -13.41 -2.04
CA LEU A 76 3.50 -12.05 -2.44
C LEU A 76 2.86 -11.26 -1.28
N GLN A 77 2.03 -11.90 -0.44
CA GLN A 77 1.50 -11.30 0.78
C GLN A 77 2.62 -10.89 1.74
N ARG A 78 3.67 -11.72 1.88
CA ARG A 78 4.83 -11.39 2.70
C ARG A 78 5.60 -10.20 2.12
N ASP A 79 5.82 -10.19 0.81
CA ASP A 79 6.57 -9.13 0.15
C ASP A 79 5.80 -7.79 0.18
N ILE A 80 4.46 -7.79 0.05
CA ILE A 80 3.60 -6.61 0.27
C ILE A 80 3.72 -6.10 1.71
N LYS A 81 3.61 -7.00 2.71
CA LYS A 81 3.75 -6.62 4.12
C LYS A 81 5.12 -6.01 4.43
N HIS A 82 6.16 -6.55 3.81
CA HIS A 82 7.51 -6.02 3.96
C HIS A 82 7.64 -4.63 3.34
N ALA A 83 7.09 -4.41 2.14
CA ALA A 83 7.09 -3.11 1.50
C ALA A 83 6.31 -2.06 2.33
N ILE A 84 5.14 -2.43 2.87
CA ILE A 84 4.39 -1.57 3.80
C ILE A 84 5.23 -1.23 5.04
N ASN A 85 5.93 -2.21 5.63
CA ASN A 85 6.76 -1.97 6.81
C ASN A 85 7.89 -0.97 6.52
N ILE A 86 8.52 -1.05 5.33
CA ILE A 86 9.54 -0.09 4.91
C ILE A 86 8.94 1.32 4.83
N GLU A 87 7.78 1.46 4.18
CA GLU A 87 7.11 2.77 4.06
C GLU A 87 6.71 3.37 5.42
N LEU A 88 6.35 2.53 6.39
CA LEU A 88 6.02 2.95 7.76
C LEU A 88 7.26 3.34 8.59
N GLU A 89 8.44 2.77 8.30
CA GLU A 89 9.69 3.05 9.01
C GLU A 89 10.39 4.33 8.52
N GLY A 90 10.08 4.78 7.30
CA GLY A 90 10.67 5.97 6.65
C GLY A 90 12.09 5.76 6.15
#